data_AF-A0A7S9CZZ7-F1
#
_entry.id   AF-A0A7S9CZZ7-F1
#
_cell.length_a   1.000
_cell.length_b   1.000
_cell.length_c   1.000
_cell.angle_alpha   90.00
_cell.angle_beta   90.00
_cell.angle_gamma   90.00
#
_symmetry.space_group_name_H-M   'P 1'
#
loop_
_entity.id
_entity.type
_entity.pdbx_description
1 polymer ?
#
loop_
_entity_poly.entity_id
_entity_poly.type
_entity_poly.pdbx_seq_one_letter_code
_entity_poly.pdbx_strand_id
1 'polypeptide(L)' 'MTFQISQRGKQYLKTAQTLFSAAKTMSDRAVAGQLKALANDYERRAEKASRDDAAKAFARSVAKIERELSA' A
#
# COMPACT_ATOMS: atom_id res chain seq x y z
N MET A 1 9.36 -0.76 -12.71
CA MET A 1 8.33 -1.80 -12.51
C MET A 1 7.06 -1.11 -12.00
N THR A 2 5.97 -1.17 -12.74
CA THR A 2 4.66 -0.71 -12.27
C THR A 2 4.06 -1.81 -11.40
N PHE A 3 4.24 -1.73 -10.08
CA PHE A 3 3.52 -2.61 -9.15
C PHE A 3 2.02 -2.37 -9.30
N GLN A 4 1.25 -3.42 -9.59
CA GLN A 4 -0.21 -3.33 -9.50
C GLN A 4 -0.58 -3.11 -8.03
N ILE A 5 -0.98 -1.89 -7.70
CA ILE A 5 -1.37 -1.52 -6.35
C ILE A 5 -2.77 -2.08 -6.08
N SER A 6 -2.88 -2.90 -5.04
CA SER A 6 -4.15 -3.42 -4.53
C SER A 6 -5.12 -2.28 -4.18
N GLN A 7 -6.42 -2.54 -4.10
CA GLN A 7 -7.39 -1.51 -3.68
C GLN A 7 -7.05 -0.93 -2.31
N ARG A 8 -6.62 -1.78 -1.36
CA ARG A 8 -6.15 -1.35 -0.04
C ARG A 8 -4.88 -0.52 -0.14
N GLY A 9 -3.92 -0.94 -0.98
CA GLY A 9 -2.72 -0.17 -1.27
C GLY A 9 -3.02 1.22 -1.84
N LYS A 10 -4.03 1.32 -2.73
CA LYS A 10 -4.44 2.61 -3.31
C LYS A 10 -4.96 3.58 -2.25
N GLN A 11 -5.69 3.08 -1.25
CA GLN A 11 -6.16 3.93 -0.14
C GLN A 11 -4.99 4.46 0.68
N TYR A 12 -4.02 3.59 1.03
CA TYR A 12 -2.82 4.04 1.74
C TYR A 12 -2.01 5.06 0.93
N LEU A 13 -1.84 4.82 -0.37
CA LEU A 13 -1.11 5.75 -1.24
C LEU A 13 -1.83 7.11 -1.35
N LYS A 14 -3.16 7.12 -1.45
CA LYS A 14 -3.94 8.36 -1.45
C LYS A 14 -3.72 9.15 -0.16
N THR A 15 -3.74 8.48 0.99
CA THR A 15 -3.43 9.12 2.28
C THR A 15 -2.01 9.67 2.32
N ALA A 16 -1.02 8.92 1.83
CA ALA A 16 0.37 9.42 1.74
C ALA A 16 0.47 10.70 0.90
N GLN A 17 -0.19 10.74 -0.25
CA GLN A 17 -0.21 11.92 -1.13
C GLN A 17 -0.88 13.13 -0.46
N THR A 18 -1.98 12.91 0.27
CA THR A 18 -2.64 13.96 1.05
C THR A 18 -1.73 14.51 2.15
N LEU A 19 -1.09 13.64 2.92
CA LEU A 19 -0.16 14.02 3.99
C LEU A 19 1.06 14.77 3.45
N PHE A 20 1.62 14.32 2.33
CA PHE A 20 2.75 14.98 1.69
C PHE A 20 2.37 16.37 1.18
N SER A 21 1.16 16.50 0.60
CA SER A 21 0.64 17.80 0.16
C SER A 21 0.45 18.76 1.34
N ALA A 22 -0.10 18.27 2.47
CA ALA A 22 -0.23 19.05 3.69
C ALA A 22 1.14 19.46 4.27
N ALA A 23 2.14 18.57 4.23
CA ALA A 23 3.50 18.88 4.66
C ALA A 23 4.11 20.03 3.85
N LYS A 24 3.85 20.08 2.53
CA LYS A 24 4.38 21.13 1.65
C LYS A 24 3.81 22.52 1.93
N THR A 25 2.58 22.60 2.44
CA THR A 25 1.93 23.87 2.77
C THR A 25 2.08 24.26 4.25
N MET A 26 2.76 23.45 5.05
CA MET A 26 2.89 23.65 6.48
C MET A 26 4.05 24.60 6.81
N SER A 27 3.76 25.68 7.54
CA SER A 27 4.77 26.65 7.96
C SER A 27 5.63 26.16 9.13
N ASP A 28 5.03 25.37 10.04
CA ASP A 28 5.76 24.75 11.14
C ASP A 28 6.63 23.60 10.60
N ARG A 29 7.94 23.74 10.75
CA ARG A 29 8.93 22.78 10.23
C ARG A 29 8.87 21.44 10.96
N ALA A 30 8.56 21.42 12.26
CA ALA A 30 8.44 20.18 13.01
C ALA A 30 7.21 19.40 12.55
N VAL A 31 6.07 20.09 12.40
CA VAL A 31 4.83 19.47 11.88
C VAL A 31 5.01 19.01 10.44
N ALA A 32 5.64 19.81 9.57
CA ALA A 32 5.95 19.41 8.20
C ALA A 32 6.81 18.13 8.16
N GLY A 33 7.81 18.02 9.06
CA GLY A 33 8.64 16.83 9.21
C GLY A 33 7.84 15.60 9.63
N GLN A 34 6.94 15.74 10.60
CA GLN A 34 6.06 14.67 11.06
C GLN A 34 5.10 14.19 9.95
N LEU A 35 4.48 15.13 9.22
CA LEU A 35 3.59 14.81 8.10
C LEU A 35 4.34 14.07 6.99
N LYS A 36 5.57 14.47 6.68
CA LYS A 36 6.42 13.78 5.70
C LYS A 36 6.79 12.37 6.17
N ALA A 37 7.14 12.20 7.44
CA ALA A 37 7.44 10.89 8.01
C ALA A 37 6.22 9.95 7.93
N LEU A 38 5.02 10.48 8.22
CA LEU A 38 3.78 9.72 8.12
C LEU A 38 3.44 9.37 6.66
N ALA A 39 3.64 10.31 5.71
CA ALA A 39 3.45 10.03 4.29
C ALA A 39 4.32 8.86 3.82
N ASN A 40 5.61 8.88 4.16
CA ASN A 40 6.54 7.78 3.82
C ASN A 40 6.11 6.44 4.46
N ASP A 41 5.56 6.46 5.68
CA ASP A 41 5.04 5.25 6.31
C ASP A 41 3.82 4.69 5.56
N TYR A 42 2.92 5.55 5.13
CA TYR A 42 1.76 5.16 4.34
C TYR A 42 2.14 4.63 2.96
N GLU A 43 3.19 5.14 2.32
CA GLU A 43 3.71 4.56 1.07
C GLU A 43 4.21 3.12 1.29
N ARG A 44 4.97 2.87 2.36
CA ARG A 44 5.40 1.50 2.71
C ARG A 44 4.22 0.57 2.99
N ARG A 45 3.18 1.08 3.66
CA ARG A 45 1.94 0.31 3.90
C ARG A 45 1.20 0.03 2.60
N ALA A 46 1.20 0.94 1.64
CA ALA A 46 0.59 0.74 0.33
C ALA A 46 1.24 -0.42 -0.43
N GLU A 47 2.57 -0.45 -0.42
CA GLU A 47 3.35 -1.52 -1.02
C GLU A 47 3.11 -2.85 -0.31
N LYS A 48 3.24 -2.88 1.03
CA LYS A 48 3.00 -4.09 1.83
C LYS A 48 1.60 -4.65 1.59
N ALA A 49 0.58 -3.79 1.60
CA ALA A 49 -0.80 -4.19 1.35
C ALA A 49 -0.97 -4.89 0.00
N SER A 50 -0.27 -4.41 -1.03
CA SER A 50 -0.33 -4.96 -2.38
C SER A 50 0.39 -6.30 -2.47
N ARG A 51 1.55 -6.44 -1.82
CA ARG A 51 2.27 -7.72 -1.72
C ARG A 51 1.44 -8.77 -0.97
N ASP A 52 0.85 -8.40 0.16
CA ASP A 52 0.01 -9.29 0.97
C ASP A 52 -1.21 -9.79 0.18
N ASP A 53 -1.86 -8.91 -0.58
CA ASP A 53 -3.04 -9.27 -1.37
C ASP A 53 -2.66 -10.13 -2.60
N ALA A 54 -1.54 -9.84 -3.25
CA ALA A 54 -1.00 -10.68 -4.31
C ALA A 54 -0.66 -12.10 -3.80
N ALA A 55 -0.01 -12.21 -2.63
CA ALA A 55 0.30 -13.49 -2.01
C ALA A 55 -0.96 -14.30 -1.68
N LYS A 56 -2.01 -13.64 -1.18
CA LYS A 56 -3.32 -14.29 -0.93
C LYS A 56 -4.00 -14.76 -2.21
N ALA A 57 -3.98 -13.94 -3.27
CA ALA A 57 -4.54 -14.32 -4.55
C ALA A 57 -3.80 -15.53 -5.13
N PHE A 58 -2.47 -15.54 -5.04
CA PHE A 58 -1.65 -16.67 -5.47
C PHE A 58 -1.98 -17.96 -4.69
N ALA A 59 -2.05 -17.90 -3.36
CA ALA A 59 -2.40 -19.06 -2.52
C ALA A 59 -3.78 -19.64 -2.87
N ARG A 60 -4.77 -18.78 -3.17
CA ARG A 60 -6.10 -19.22 -3.61
C ARG A 60 -6.06 -19.93 -4.96
N SER A 61 -5.25 -19.44 -5.90
CA SER A 61 -5.08 -20.08 -7.20
C SER A 61 -4.45 -21.47 -7.07
N VAL A 62 -3.42 -21.60 -6.23
CA VAL A 62 -2.78 -22.90 -5.94
C VAL A 62 -3.79 -23.88 -5.36
N ALA A 63 -4.52 -23.49 -4.31
CA ALA A 63 -5.52 -24.34 -3.68
C ALA A 63 -6.65 -24.76 -4.66
N LYS A 64 -7.03 -23.89 -5.61
CA LYS A 64 -8.00 -24.23 -6.66
C LYS A 64 -7.47 -25.32 -7.59
N ILE A 65 -6.22 -25.18 -8.05
CA ILE A 65 -5.56 -26.15 -8.93
C ILE A 65 -5.43 -27.51 -8.23
N GLU A 66 -5.01 -27.53 -6.96
CA GLU A 66 -4.89 -28.76 -6.17
C GLU A 66 -6.23 -29.51 -6.04
N ARG A 67 -7.32 -28.77 -5.83
CA ARG A 67 -8.67 -29.35 -5.78
C ARG A 67 -9.12 -29.91 -7.14
N GLU A 68 -8.78 -29.25 -8.24
CA GLU A 68 -9.09 -29.71 -9.60
C GLU A 68 -8.30 -30.95 -10.00
N LEU A 69 -7.04 -31.08 -9.54
CA LEU A 69 -6.20 -32.25 -9.79
C LEU A 69 -6.54 -33.46 -8.91
N SER A 70 -7.23 -33.23 -7.79
CA SER A 70 -7.64 -34.28 -6.85
C SER A 70 -9.09 -34.76 -7.06
N ALA A 71 -9.79 -34.20 -8.05
CA ALA A 71 -11.17 -34.53 -8.43
C ALA A 71 -11.20 -35.39 -9.69
#